data_AF-A0A0F3NWT7-F1
#
_entry.id   AF-A0A0F3NWT7-F1
#
_cell.length_a   1.000
_cell.length_b   1.000
_cell.length_c   1.000
_cell.angle_alpha   90.00
_cell.angle_beta   90.00
_cell.angle_gamma   90.00
#
_symmetry.space_group_name_H-M   'P 1'
#
loop_
_entity.id
_entity.type
_entity.pdbx_description
1 polymer ?
#
loop_
_entity_poly.entity_id
_entity_poly.type
_entity_poly.pdbx_seq_one_letter_code
_entity_poly.pdbx_strand_id
1 'polypeptide(L)' 'MPKSYSQNFLEKVIKCVNQGKICNVDSVKFDIAANTVRNWYKRYKSEGHYKERDRLGKKGKYIR' A
#
# COMPACT_ATOMS: atom_id res chain seq x y z
N MET A 1 -16.34 2.67 -5.39
CA MET A 1 -15.12 3.46 -5.64
C MET A 1 -13.97 2.79 -4.90
N PRO A 2 -12.94 2.20 -5.52
CA PRO A 2 -11.72 2.01 -4.76
C PRO A 2 -11.09 3.40 -4.68
N LYS A 3 -11.32 4.12 -3.58
CA LYS A 3 -10.60 5.36 -3.28
C LYS A 3 -9.14 4.97 -3.15
N SER A 4 -8.33 5.26 -4.16
CA SER A 4 -6.88 5.19 -4.04
C SER A 4 -6.48 6.05 -2.86
N TYR A 5 -5.74 5.48 -1.92
CA TYR A 5 -5.21 6.23 -0.79
C TYR A 5 -4.31 7.34 -1.33
N SER A 6 -4.42 8.54 -0.76
CA SER A 6 -3.58 9.65 -1.18
C SER A 6 -2.11 9.33 -0.89
N GLN A 7 -1.22 9.73 -1.78
CA GLN A 7 0.21 9.42 -1.67
C GLN A 7 0.82 9.92 -0.35
N ASN A 8 0.39 11.11 0.10
CA ASN A 8 0.78 11.69 1.38
C ASN A 8 0.35 10.81 2.58
N PHE A 9 -0.79 10.15 2.48
CA PHE A 9 -1.26 9.23 3.52
C PHE A 9 -0.41 7.95 3.57
N LEU A 10 -0.08 7.37 2.42
CA LEU A 10 0.80 6.20 2.32
C LEU A 10 2.19 6.47 2.90
N GLU A 11 2.77 7.63 2.58
CA GLU A 11 4.06 8.06 3.10
C GLU A 11 4.06 8.21 4.62
N LYS A 12 3.00 8.80 5.19
CA LYS A 12 2.85 8.93 6.65
C LYS A 12 2.78 7.56 7.34
N VAL A 13 2.00 6.63 6.80
CA VAL A 13 1.84 5.27 7.35
C VAL A 13 3.18 4.54 7.36
N ILE A 14 3.91 4.54 6.24
CA ILE A 14 5.19 3.81 6.14
C ILE A 14 6.30 4.48 6.94
N LYS A 15 6.30 5.81 7.06
CA LYS A 15 7.24 6.50 7.93
C LYS A 15 7.06 6.06 9.40
N CYS A 16 5.83 5.89 9.87
CA CYS A 16 5.57 5.32 11.21
C CYS A 16 6.09 3.88 11.33
N VAL A 17 5.83 3.04 10.33
CA VAL A 17 6.32 1.65 10.29
C VAL A 17 7.85 1.58 10.31
N ASN A 18 8.53 2.44 9.54
CA ASN A 18 9.99 2.48 9.45
C ASN A 18 10.64 3.01 10.74
N GLN A 19 9.91 3.80 11.53
CA GLN A 19 10.34 4.25 12.86
C GLN A 19 10.23 3.15 13.93
N GLY A 20 9.96 1.90 13.55
CA GLY A 20 9.89 0.77 14.47
C GLY A 20 8.57 0.65 15.22
N LYS A 21 7.55 1.43 14.85
CA LYS A 21 6.19 1.22 15.36
C LYS A 21 5.61 0.00 14.68
N ILE A 22 5.20 -0.97 15.49
CA ILE A 22 4.68 -2.26 15.03
C ILE A 22 3.44 -2.00 14.18
N CYS A 23 3.38 -2.60 12.99
CA CYS A 23 2.31 -2.45 12.00
C CYS A 23 0.89 -2.61 12.57
N ASN A 24 0.73 -3.36 13.67
CA ASN A 24 -0.54 -3.56 14.36
C ASN A 24 -1.05 -2.28 15.05
N VAL A 25 -0.15 -1.44 15.58
CA VAL A 25 -0.51 -0.17 16.22
C VAL A 25 -0.92 0.87 15.17
N ASP A 26 -0.21 0.91 14.04
CA ASP A 26 -0.53 1.81 12.93
C ASP A 26 -1.85 1.41 12.25
N SER A 27 -2.14 0.10 12.15
CA SER A 27 -3.41 -0.42 11.64
C SER A 27 -4.63 0.14 12.39
N VAL A 28 -4.56 0.17 13.73
CA VAL A 28 -5.61 0.75 14.58
C VAL A 28 -5.64 2.27 14.47
N LYS A 29 -4.48 2.92 14.40
CA LYS A 29 -4.38 4.39 14.34
C LYS A 29 -4.93 4.99 13.05
N PHE A 30 -4.78 4.29 11.94
CA PHE A 30 -5.18 4.76 10.62
C PHE A 30 -6.45 4.09 10.11
N ASP A 31 -7.05 3.19 10.88
CA ASP A 31 -8.20 2.35 10.48
C ASP A 31 -7.96 1.64 9.13
N ILE A 32 -6.76 1.07 9.00
CA ILE A 32 -6.35 0.32 7.81
C ILE A 32 -6.06 -1.10 8.23
N ALA A 33 -6.50 -2.09 7.45
CA ALA A 33 -6.11 -3.47 7.66
C ALA A 33 -4.58 -3.63 7.68
N ALA A 34 -4.03 -4.30 8.71
CA ALA A 34 -2.60 -4.54 8.86
C ALA A 34 -1.96 -5.22 7.63
N ASN A 35 -2.74 -6.07 6.94
CA ASN A 35 -2.32 -6.71 5.69
C ASN A 35 -2.05 -5.71 4.56
N THR A 36 -2.82 -4.62 4.49
CA THR A 36 -2.64 -3.55 3.51
C THR A 36 -1.32 -2.82 3.77
N VAL A 37 -1.05 -2.47 5.03
CA VAL A 37 0.21 -1.82 5.45
C VAL A 37 1.40 -2.72 5.14
N ARG A 38 1.31 -4.01 5.46
CA ARG A 38 2.36 -5.01 5.16
C ARG A 38 2.62 -5.14 3.66
N ASN A 39 1.57 -5.15 2.84
CA ASN A 39 1.71 -5.20 1.40
C ASN A 39 2.38 -3.94 0.85
N TRP A 40 2.03 -2.75 1.35
CA TRP A 40 2.71 -1.52 0.94
C TRP A 40 4.19 -1.51 1.35
N TYR A 41 4.52 -1.96 2.57
CA TYR A 41 5.90 -2.05 3.02
C TYR A 41 6.73 -3.03 2.16
N LYS A 42 6.19 -4.21 1.86
CA LYS A 42 6.82 -5.17 0.94
C LYS A 42 7.05 -4.57 -0.44
N ARG A 43 6.05 -3.87 -0.99
CA ARG A 43 6.17 -3.20 -2.29
C ARG A 43 7.19 -2.09 -2.26
N TYR A 44 7.22 -1.28 -1.21
CA TYR A 44 8.23 -0.23 -1.04
C TYR A 44 9.64 -0.80 -1.05
N LYS A 45 9.90 -1.90 -0.32
CA LYS A 45 11.19 -2.59 -0.36
C LYS A 45 11.58 -3.11 -1.74
N SER A 46 10.60 -3.50 -2.57
CA SER A 46 10.85 -4.09 -3.89
C SER A 46 10.92 -3.06 -5.02
N GLU A 47 10.12 -2.00 -4.97
CA GLU A 47 9.99 -0.98 -6.04
C GLU A 47 10.78 0.30 -5.72
N GLY A 48 11.09 0.54 -4.44
CA GLY A 48 11.75 1.76 -3.97
C GLY A 48 10.85 3.01 -3.96
N HIS A 49 9.58 2.91 -4.40
CA HIS A 49 8.66 4.05 -4.46
C HIS A 49 7.20 3.68 -4.16
N TYR A 50 6.40 4.69 -3.79
CA TYR A 50 4.97 4.53 -3.41
C TYR A 50 3.98 4.81 -4.55
N LYS A 51 4.48 5.06 -5.77
CA LYS A 51 3.61 5.34 -6.92
C LYS A 51 2.64 4.17 -7.12
N GLU A 52 1.38 4.47 -7.39
CA GLU A 52 0.46 3.45 -7.88
C GLU A 52 1.10 2.83 -9.12
N ARG A 53 1.11 1.50 -9.16
CA ARG A 53 1.43 0.82 -10.42
C ARG A 53 0.35 1.25 -11.38
N ASP A 54 0.78 1.63 -12.57
CA ASP A 54 -0.12 1.65 -13.70
C ASP A 54 -0.74 0.25 -13.75
N ARG A 55 -2.04 0.15 -13.41
CA ARG A 55 -2.76 -1.11 -13.51
C ARG A 55 -2.94 -1.31 -14.99
N LEU A 56 -1.88 -1.77 -15.68
CA LEU A 56 -1.94 -2.33 -17.02
C LEU A 56 -3.10 -3.31 -16.96
N GLY A 57 -4.23 -2.87 -17.54
CA GLY A 57 -5.52 -3.48 -17.34
C GLY A 57 -5.40 -4.97 -17.59
N LYS A 58 -6.17 -5.76 -16.85
CA LYS A 58 -6.35 -7.19 -17.13
C LYS A 58 -6.33 -7.37 -18.65
N LYS A 59 -5.32 -8.04 -19.20
CA LYS A 59 -5.40 -8.53 -20.57
C LYS A 59 -6.68 -9.36 -20.58
N GLY A 60 -7.73 -8.84 -21.20
CA GLY A 60 -8.95 -9.60 -21.40
C GLY A 60 -8.51 -10.93 -21.99
N LYS A 61 -8.88 -12.04 -21.32
CA LYS A 61 -8.79 -13.35 -21.96
C LYS A 61 -9.67 -13.24 -23.20
N TYR A 62 -9.06 -13.07 -24.36
CA TYR A 62 -9.73 -13.37 -25.62
C TYR A 62 -10.00 -14.88 -25.58
N ILE A 63 -11.23 -15.25 -25.25
CA ILE A 63 -11.74 -16.61 -25.44
C ILE A 63 -11.88 -16.75 -26.96
N ARG A 64 -11.13 -17.68 -27.55
CA ARG A 64 -11.26 -18.10 -28.95
C ARG A 64 -12.18 -19.30 -29.03
#